data_AF-A0A511BSF8-F1
#
_entry.id   AF-A0A511BSF8-F1
#
_cell.length_a   1.000
_cell.length_b   1.000
_cell.length_c   1.000
_cell.angle_alpha   90.00
_cell.angle_beta   90.00
_cell.angle_gamma   90.00
#
_symmetry.space_group_name_H-M   'P 1'
#
loop_
_entity.id
_entity.type
_entity.pdbx_description
1 polymer ?
#
loop_
_entity_poly.entity_id
_entity_poly.type
_entity_poly.pdbx_seq_one_letter_code
_entity_poly.pdbx_strand_id
1 'polypeptide(L)'
;MAQLLPFRPPAMKSDRLWAVMAWQGRRSRIADIHASREAAQADCDWRSRQVREYRQFLATEEKAPLRYEICPIRRADLPRQWRPLPALGFLRGRMF
;
A
#
# COMPACT_ATOMS: atom_id res chain seq x y z
N MET A 1 50.13 -2.43 -3.69
CA MET A 1 49.35 -3.69 -3.57
C MET A 1 47.90 -3.38 -3.94
N ALA A 2 47.42 -3.90 -5.06
CA ALA A 2 46.11 -3.56 -5.63
C ALA A 2 44.98 -4.29 -4.89
N GLN A 3 44.02 -3.55 -4.34
CA GLN A 3 42.79 -4.11 -3.75
C GLN A 3 41.82 -4.46 -4.89
N LEU A 4 41.55 -5.75 -5.06
CA LEU A 4 40.48 -6.24 -5.92
C LEU A 4 39.15 -6.01 -5.20
N LEU A 5 38.41 -4.98 -5.62
CA LEU A 5 37.01 -4.81 -5.24
C LEU A 5 36.21 -5.96 -5.88
N PRO A 6 35.50 -6.80 -5.11
CA PRO A 6 34.63 -7.80 -5.72
C PRO A 6 33.54 -7.06 -6.51
N PHE A 7 33.43 -7.37 -7.80
CA PHE A 7 32.28 -7.01 -8.62
C PHE A 7 31.04 -7.60 -7.95
N ARG A 8 30.33 -6.76 -7.18
CA ARG A 8 29.00 -7.08 -6.69
C ARG A 8 28.12 -7.23 -7.94
N PRO A 9 27.54 -8.42 -8.21
CA PRO A 9 26.61 -8.54 -9.33
C PRO A 9 25.52 -7.48 -9.13
N PRO A 10 25.07 -6.79 -10.19
CA PRO A 10 23.97 -5.85 -10.04
C PRO A 10 22.82 -6.64 -9.44
N ALA A 11 22.41 -6.28 -8.23
CA ALA A 11 21.19 -6.82 -7.66
C ALA A 11 20.13 -6.61 -8.72
N MET A 12 19.64 -7.70 -9.33
CA MET A 12 18.54 -7.64 -10.29
C MET A 12 17.49 -6.79 -9.61
N LYS A 13 17.33 -5.55 -10.08
CA LYS A 13 16.34 -4.62 -9.56
C LYS A 13 15.03 -5.27 -9.92
N SER A 14 14.49 -6.06 -9.00
CA SER A 14 13.18 -6.64 -9.13
C SER A 14 12.26 -5.43 -9.18
N ASP A 15 11.88 -5.02 -10.40
CA ASP A 15 11.03 -3.85 -10.62
C ASP A 15 9.59 -4.11 -10.13
N ARG A 16 9.38 -5.30 -9.56
CA ARG A 16 8.18 -5.75 -8.90
C ARG A 16 8.15 -5.24 -7.48
N LEU A 17 7.28 -4.28 -7.25
CA LEU A 17 6.85 -3.82 -5.93
C LEU A 17 5.51 -4.46 -5.57
N TRP A 18 5.09 -4.25 -4.33
CA TRP A 18 3.83 -4.73 -3.79
C TRP A 18 3.00 -3.53 -3.32
N ALA A 19 1.89 -3.27 -4.00
CA ALA A 19 0.96 -2.22 -3.63
C ALA A 19 -0.10 -2.77 -2.68
N VAL A 20 -0.41 -1.99 -1.64
CA VAL A 20 -1.64 -2.15 -0.85
C VAL A 20 -2.71 -1.31 -1.51
N MET A 21 -3.75 -1.94 -2.03
CA MET A 21 -4.87 -1.30 -2.71
C MET A 21 -6.03 -1.09 -1.73
N ALA A 22 -6.54 0.14 -1.66
CA ALA A 22 -7.78 0.47 -0.96
C ALA A 22 -8.94 0.49 -1.96
N TRP A 23 -10.03 -0.19 -1.60
CA TRP A 23 -11.26 -0.25 -2.39
C TRP A 23 -12.42 0.35 -1.63
N GLN A 24 -13.18 1.21 -2.30
CA GLN A 24 -14.46 1.74 -1.84
C GLN A 24 -15.50 1.51 -2.95
N GLY A 25 -16.28 0.43 -2.80
CA GLY A 25 -17.20 -0.01 -3.87
C GLY A 25 -16.43 -0.30 -5.16
N ARG A 26 -16.69 0.47 -6.23
CA ARG A 26 -16.03 0.34 -7.55
C ARG A 26 -14.75 1.17 -7.70
N ARG A 27 -14.44 2.05 -6.74
CA ARG A 27 -13.26 2.91 -6.80
C ARG A 27 -12.10 2.24 -6.09
N SER A 28 -10.90 2.34 -6.66
CA SER A 28 -9.66 1.86 -6.04
C SER A 28 -8.58 2.93 -6.04
N ARG A 29 -7.68 2.84 -5.07
CA ARG A 29 -6.51 3.71 -4.94
C ARG A 29 -5.37 2.95 -4.27
N ILE A 30 -4.14 3.23 -4.68
CA ILE A 30 -2.94 2.71 -4.01
C ILE A 30 -2.81 3.39 -2.65
N ALA A 31 -2.94 2.63 -1.57
CA ALA A 31 -2.77 3.09 -0.21
C ALA A 31 -1.30 3.21 0.17
N ASP A 32 -0.50 2.19 -0.15
CA ASP A 32 0.94 2.16 0.13
C ASP A 32 1.68 1.23 -0.83
N ILE A 33 3.01 1.33 -0.84
CA ILE A 33 3.87 0.51 -1.71
C ILE A 33 5.07 0.00 -0.92
N HIS A 34 5.34 -1.31 -1.06
CA HIS A 34 6.40 -2.00 -0.36
C HIS A 34 7.33 -2.74 -1.31
N ALA A 35 8.58 -2.91 -0.90
CA ALA A 35 9.57 -3.68 -1.65
C ALA A 35 9.37 -5.20 -1.51
N SER A 36 8.79 -5.68 -0.41
CA SER A 36 8.53 -7.10 -0.17
C SER A 36 7.04 -7.38 -0.02
N ARG A 37 6.64 -8.60 -0.41
CA ARG A 37 5.26 -9.07 -0.24
C ARG A 37 4.85 -9.13 1.22
N GLU A 38 5.77 -9.56 2.08
CA GLU A 38 5.53 -9.71 3.52
C GLU A 38 5.24 -8.36 4.19
N ALA A 39 6.01 -7.32 3.87
CA ALA A 39 5.75 -5.97 4.37
C ALA A 39 4.40 -5.44 3.89
N ALA A 40 4.07 -5.63 2.61
CA ALA A 40 2.76 -5.27 2.09
C ALA A 40 1.61 -6.03 2.76
N GLN A 41 1.81 -7.31 3.08
CA GLN A 41 0.81 -8.12 3.77
C GLN A 41 0.58 -7.63 5.19
N ALA A 42 1.65 -7.42 5.97
CA ALA A 42 1.55 -6.90 7.35
C ALA A 42 0.82 -5.56 7.40
N ASP A 43 1.10 -4.68 6.43
CA ASP A 43 0.45 -3.38 6.31
C ASP A 43 -1.03 -3.49 5.88
N CYS A 44 -1.33 -4.38 4.93
CA CYS A 44 -2.71 -4.69 4.53
C CYS A 44 -3.53 -5.24 5.71
N ASP A 45 -2.97 -6.14 6.50
CA ASP A 45 -3.61 -6.74 7.68
C ASP A 45 -3.84 -5.68 8.75
N TRP A 46 -2.84 -4.83 9.00
CA TRP A 46 -2.95 -3.73 9.96
C TRP A 46 -4.04 -2.74 9.54
N ARG A 47 -4.08 -2.30 8.28
CA ARG A 47 -5.15 -1.41 7.77
C ARG A 47 -6.54 -2.06 7.81
N SER A 48 -6.64 -3.35 7.48
CA SER A 48 -7.89 -4.11 7.56
C SER A 48 -8.40 -4.22 9.00
N ARG A 49 -7.49 -4.43 9.96
CA ARG A 49 -7.81 -4.41 11.39
C ARG A 49 -8.35 -3.05 11.81
N GLN A 50 -7.72 -1.95 11.41
CA GLN A 50 -8.22 -0.60 11.73
C GLN A 50 -9.67 -0.41 11.24
N VAL A 51 -10.01 -0.80 10.01
CA VAL A 51 -11.39 -0.70 9.51
C VAL A 51 -12.37 -1.52 10.35
N ARG A 52 -11.96 -2.70 10.83
CA ARG A 52 -12.78 -3.52 11.72
C ARG A 52 -13.00 -2.85 13.08
N GLU A 53 -11.94 -2.33 13.70
CA GLU A 53 -12.04 -1.65 15.01
C GLU A 53 -12.92 -0.39 14.91
N TYR A 54 -12.82 0.38 13.82
CA TYR A 54 -13.61 1.60 13.63
C TYR A 54 -14.94 1.38 12.91
N ARG A 55 -15.40 0.14 12.74
CA ARG A 55 -16.61 -0.18 11.96
C ARG A 55 -17.85 0.55 12.49
N GLN A 56 -17.99 0.64 13.81
CA GLN A 56 -19.12 1.33 14.44
C GLN A 56 -19.11 2.82 14.16
N PHE A 57 -17.95 3.48 14.28
CA PHE A 57 -17.80 4.89 13.94
C PHE A 57 -18.09 5.16 12.46
N LEU A 58 -17.61 4.30 11.56
CA LEU A 58 -17.88 4.41 10.13
C LEU A 58 -19.37 4.32 9.80
N ALA A 59 -20.11 3.46 10.51
CA ALA A 59 -21.55 3.34 10.35
C ALA A 59 -22.29 4.61 10.81
N THR A 60 -21.89 5.21 11.94
CA THR A 60 -22.45 6.47 12.44
C THR A 60 -22.22 7.63 11.46
N GLU A 61 -21.08 7.62 10.78
CA GLU A 61 -20.70 8.65 9.80
C GLU A 61 -21.22 8.38 8.38
N GLU A 62 -22.05 7.34 8.19
CA GLU A 62 -22.56 6.88 6.89
C GLU A 62 -21.46 6.63 5.84
N LYS A 63 -20.24 6.31 6.30
CA LYS A 63 -19.07 6.05 5.45
C LYS A 63 -18.97 4.57 5.13
N ALA A 64 -18.89 4.24 3.84
CA ALA A 64 -18.65 2.87 3.41
C ALA A 64 -17.24 2.40 3.84
N PRO A 65 -17.11 1.22 4.48
CA PRO A 65 -15.83 0.70 4.93
C PRO A 65 -14.92 0.38 3.74
N LEU A 66 -13.62 0.64 3.90
CA LEU A 66 -12.61 0.30 2.90
C LEU A 66 -12.26 -1.19 2.98
N ARG A 67 -12.11 -1.82 1.81
CA ARG A 67 -11.49 -3.15 1.68
C ARG A 67 -10.05 -2.98 1.22
N TYR A 68 -9.12 -3.70 1.84
CA TYR A 68 -7.72 -3.69 1.43
C TYR A 68 -7.32 -5.03 0.82
N GLU A 69 -6.44 -4.98 -0.18
CA GLU A 69 -5.83 -6.16 -0.80
C GLU A 69 -4.42 -5.84 -1.30
N ILE A 70 -3.58 -6.85 -1.47
CA ILE A 70 -2.23 -6.70 -2.02
C ILE A 70 -2.20 -7.04 -3.50
N CYS A 71 -1.49 -6.25 -4.30
CA CYS A 71 -1.29 -6.50 -5.72
C CYS A 71 0.18 -6.27 -6.12
N PRO A 72 0.77 -7.11 -6.98
CA PRO A 72 2.06 -6.81 -7.57
C PRO A 72 1.94 -5.63 -8.54
N ILE A 73 2.88 -4.68 -8.47
CA ILE A 73 2.91 -3.50 -9.36
C ILE A 73 4.34 -3.27 -9.86
N ARG A 74 4.49 -2.68 -11.05
CA ARG A 74 5.80 -2.21 -11.52
C ARG A 74 5.99 -0.74 -11.17
N ARG A 75 7.24 -0.31 -10.98
CA ARG A 75 7.52 1.11 -10.73
C ARG A 75 7.05 2.01 -11.87
N ALA A 76 7.13 1.51 -13.10
CA ALA A 76 6.67 2.22 -14.30
C ALA A 76 5.14 2.45 -14.32
N ASP A 77 4.37 1.61 -13.63
CA ASP A 77 2.90 1.68 -13.59
C ASP A 77 2.40 2.64 -12.49
N LEU A 78 3.31 3.22 -11.69
CA LEU A 78 2.94 4.11 -10.62
C LEU A 78 2.47 5.48 -11.15
N PRO A 79 1.35 6.00 -10.64
CA PRO A 79 0.91 7.36 -10.97
C PRO A 79 1.98 8.37 -10.58
N ARG A 80 2.36 9.28 -11.49
CA ARG A 80 3.41 10.30 -11.25
C ARG A 80 3.16 11.16 -10.01
N GLN A 81 1.92 11.38 -9.61
CA GLN A 81 1.52 12.18 -8.44
C GLN A 81 0.97 11.33 -7.29
N TRP A 82 1.31 10.04 -7.26
CA TRP A 82 0.86 9.17 -6.19
C TRP A 82 1.34 9.69 -4.83
N ARG A 83 0.43 9.68 -3.85
CA ARG A 83 0.69 9.97 -2.45
C ARG A 83 0.06 8.86 -1.62
N PRO A 84 0.75 8.38 -0.57
CA PRO A 84 0.22 7.33 0.27
C PRO A 84 -1.09 7.77 0.93
N LEU A 85 -2.04 6.84 0.97
CA LEU A 85 -3.27 7.04 1.71
C LEU A 85 -2.96 6.89 3.20
N PRO A 86 -3.19 7.93 4.02
CA PRO A 86 -3.04 7.78 5.46
C PRO A 86 -4.00 6.69 5.93
N ALA A 87 -3.53 5.81 6.80
CA ALA A 87 -4.27 4.62 7.23
C ALA A 87 -5.68 4.89 7.75
N LEU A 88 -5.83 5.99 8.51
CA LEU A 88 -7.09 6.50 9.02
C LEU A 88 -7.59 7.73 8.25
N GLY A 89 -7.06 7.97 7.04
CA GLY A 89 -7.46 9.06 6.16
C GLY A 89 -8.96 9.08 5.86
N PHE A 90 -9.57 7.89 5.92
CA PHE A 90 -11.00 7.71 5.83
C PHE A 90 -11.79 8.39 6.94
N LEU A 91 -11.26 8.45 8.17
CA LEU A 91 -11.93 9.16 9.27
C LEU A 91 -12.07 10.66 8.96
N ARG A 92 -11.08 11.25 8.26
CA ARG A 92 -11.04 12.68 7.92
C ARG A 92 -11.63 13.00 6.54
N GLY A 93 -12.33 12.07 5.90
CA GLY A 93 -12.90 12.25 4.56
C GLY A 93 -11.86 12.32 3.41
N ARG A 94 -10.59 12.04 3.68
CA ARG A 94 -9.50 12.06 2.67
C ARG A 94 -9.34 10.69 2.01
N MET A 95 -10.42 10.13 1.45
CA MET A 95 -10.38 8.80 0.83
C MET A 95 -10.08 8.84 -0.67
N PHE A 96 -10.54 9.88 -1.36
CA PHE A 96 -10.40 10.04 -2.81
C PHE A 96 -10.17 11.49 -3.14
#